data_AF-A0AAD8IQK2-F1
#
_entry.id   AF-A0AAD8IQK2-F1
#
_cell.length_a   1.000
_cell.length_b   1.000
_cell.length_c   1.000
_cell.angle_alpha   90.00
_cell.angle_beta   90.00
_cell.angle_gamma   90.00
#
_symmetry.space_group_name_H-M   'P 1'
#
loop_
_entity.id
_entity.type
_entity.pdbx_description
1 polymer ?
#
loop_
_entity_poly.entity_id
_entity_poly.type
_entity_poly.pdbx_seq_one_letter_code
_entity_poly.pdbx_strand_id
1 'polypeptide(L)'
;MSSSYSIKSQITICSSIAKTRGGSVIDLMGPTPSGEIHVIVGPMFAGKTTALLRRVKSEAANGRKVALIKSSKDNRYAVDSVVTHDGIKYPCWALPNLQAFTQRLGSDAYNKLDVIGIDEAQFFDDLYDFCCKAADNDGKTIVIAGLDGDYLRRSFGSVLDIIPIADTVTKLTARCEQCGRKAFFTLRKTAETQTELIAGADVYMPVS
;
A
#
# COMPACT_ATOMS: atom_id res chain seq x y z
N MET A 1 -4.02 -52.57 -1.61
CA MET A 1 -5.11 -51.65 -1.20
C MET A 1 -4.42 -50.49 -0.48
N SER A 2 -4.01 -49.42 -1.18
CA SER A 2 -4.78 -48.16 -1.41
C SER A 2 -5.14 -47.48 -0.08
N SER A 3 -4.82 -46.22 0.23
CA SER A 3 -4.78 -45.01 -0.61
C SER A 3 -4.20 -43.81 0.18
N SER A 4 -3.39 -42.98 -0.49
CA SER A 4 -3.37 -41.48 -0.57
C SER A 4 -3.31 -40.64 0.72
N TYR A 5 -2.52 -39.57 0.83
CA TYR A 5 -2.42 -38.42 -0.07
C TYR A 5 -1.03 -37.75 -0.03
N SER A 6 -0.58 -37.33 -1.21
CA SER A 6 0.60 -36.51 -1.47
C SER A 6 0.12 -35.16 -2.00
N ILE A 7 0.62 -34.04 -1.48
CA ILE A 7 0.52 -32.73 -2.13
C ILE A 7 1.90 -32.05 -2.04
N LYS A 8 2.63 -32.10 -3.16
CA LYS A 8 3.81 -31.29 -3.44
C LYS A 8 3.34 -29.91 -3.90
N SER A 9 3.83 -28.84 -3.27
CA SER A 9 3.74 -27.49 -3.83
C SER A 9 4.70 -27.37 -5.02
N GLN A 10 4.15 -27.11 -6.21
CA GLN A 10 4.92 -26.69 -7.36
C GLN A 10 4.90 -25.17 -7.44
N ILE A 11 6.07 -24.57 -7.29
CA ILE A 11 6.36 -23.19 -7.69
C ILE A 11 6.37 -23.20 -9.22
N THR A 12 5.35 -22.63 -9.85
CA THR A 12 5.32 -22.43 -11.30
C THR A 12 6.07 -21.15 -11.62
N ILE A 13 7.35 -21.29 -11.96
CA ILE A 13 8.09 -20.24 -12.67
C ILE A 13 7.54 -20.24 -14.10
N CYS A 14 6.81 -19.17 -14.47
CA CYS A 14 6.29 -19.02 -15.82
C CYS A 14 7.43 -18.59 -16.75
N SER A 15 8.20 -19.56 -17.26
CA SER A 15 9.09 -19.35 -18.40
C SER A 15 8.32 -19.61 -19.69
N SER A 16 7.95 -18.56 -20.39
CA SER A 16 7.32 -18.62 -21.72
C SER A 16 8.32 -19.15 -22.75
N ILE A 17 8.42 -20.47 -22.92
CA ILE A 17 9.18 -21.05 -24.03
C ILE A 17 8.26 -21.14 -25.25
N ALA A 18 8.31 -20.13 -26.11
CA ALA A 18 7.79 -20.22 -27.47
C ALA A 18 8.72 -21.12 -28.29
N LYS A 19 8.21 -22.29 -28.72
CA LYS A 19 8.87 -23.13 -29.72
C LYS A 19 8.66 -22.52 -31.11
N THR A 20 9.70 -21.91 -31.66
CA THR A 20 9.82 -21.67 -33.11
C THR A 20 11.18 -22.16 -33.61
N ARG A 21 11.12 -22.85 -34.76
CA ARG A 21 12.25 -23.48 -35.44
C ARG A 21 13.20 -22.39 -35.96
N GLY A 22 14.48 -22.51 -35.63
CA GLY A 22 15.63 -22.05 -36.43
C GLY A 22 15.70 -20.54 -36.75
N GLY A 23 16.44 -19.80 -35.93
CA GLY A 23 16.87 -18.43 -36.23
C GLY A 23 17.14 -17.67 -34.94
N SER A 24 18.41 -17.35 -34.67
CA SER A 24 18.84 -16.55 -33.52
C SER A 24 18.36 -15.10 -33.69
N VAL A 25 17.17 -14.80 -33.17
CA VAL A 25 16.73 -13.43 -32.92
C VAL A 25 17.09 -13.13 -31.48
N ILE A 26 18.22 -12.44 -31.29
CA ILE A 26 18.49 -11.76 -30.03
C ILE A 26 17.35 -10.76 -29.81
N ASP A 27 16.61 -10.98 -28.73
CA ASP A 27 15.40 -10.28 -28.39
C ASP A 27 15.70 -8.78 -28.21
N LEU A 28 15.23 -7.94 -29.13
CA LEU A 28 15.24 -6.48 -28.99
C LEU A 28 14.03 -6.02 -28.16
N MET A 29 13.73 -6.72 -27.07
CA MET A 29 12.87 -6.18 -26.03
C MET A 29 13.69 -5.16 -25.26
N GLY A 30 13.52 -3.88 -25.59
CA GLY A 30 13.92 -2.79 -24.70
C GLY A 30 13.35 -3.04 -23.29
N PRO A 31 13.96 -2.49 -22.22
CA PRO A 31 13.53 -2.76 -20.86
C PRO A 31 12.02 -2.50 -20.75
N THR A 32 11.26 -3.55 -20.44
CA THR A 32 9.86 -3.40 -20.05
C THR A 32 9.82 -2.39 -18.91
N PRO A 33 9.01 -1.33 -18.97
CA PRO A 33 8.94 -0.38 -17.87
C PRO A 33 8.56 -1.13 -16.59
N SER A 34 9.52 -1.32 -15.69
CA SER A 34 9.24 -1.91 -14.38
C SER A 34 8.59 -0.83 -13.53
N GLY A 35 7.50 -1.18 -12.86
CA GLY A 35 6.95 -0.32 -11.82
C GLY A 35 7.91 -0.17 -10.65
N GLU A 36 7.53 0.67 -9.68
CA GLU A 36 8.30 0.89 -8.45
C GLU A 36 7.34 0.82 -7.26
N ILE A 37 7.79 0.32 -6.12
CA ILE A 37 7.03 0.23 -4.87
C ILE A 37 7.74 1.03 -3.78
N HIS A 38 7.07 2.07 -3.28
CA HIS A 38 7.57 2.92 -2.20
C HIS A 38 6.67 2.81 -0.98
N VAL A 39 7.23 2.46 0.17
CA VAL A 39 6.47 2.25 1.41
C VAL A 39 6.81 3.32 2.44
N ILE A 40 5.79 3.94 3.02
CA ILE A 40 5.86 4.92 4.10
C ILE A 40 5.14 4.33 5.32
N VAL A 41 5.90 3.99 6.35
CA VAL A 41 5.38 3.40 7.59
C VAL A 41 5.65 4.29 8.80
N GLY A 42 5.08 3.92 9.94
CA GLY A 42 5.26 4.60 11.22
C GLY A 42 3.98 4.65 12.05
N PRO A 43 4.06 5.11 13.31
CA PRO A 43 2.92 5.13 14.22
C PRO A 43 1.83 6.10 13.75
N MET A 44 0.69 6.08 14.42
CA MET A 44 -0.31 7.15 14.27
C MET A 44 0.35 8.51 14.55
N PHE A 45 -0.16 9.57 13.91
CA PHE A 45 0.32 10.95 14.04
C PHE A 45 1.74 11.22 13.51
N ALA A 46 2.38 10.26 12.83
CA ALA A 46 3.69 10.44 12.19
C ALA A 46 3.65 11.19 10.84
N GLY A 47 2.47 11.61 10.37
CA GLY A 47 2.32 12.36 9.12
C GLY A 47 2.37 11.51 7.83
N LYS A 48 2.13 10.21 7.91
CA LYS A 48 2.19 9.28 6.75
C LYS A 48 1.33 9.72 5.56
N THR A 49 0.04 9.96 5.79
CA THR A 49 -0.91 10.50 4.80
C THR A 49 -0.41 11.79 4.15
N THR A 50 0.23 12.66 4.93
CA THR A 50 0.78 13.93 4.41
C THR A 50 1.99 13.68 3.50
N ALA A 51 2.88 12.77 3.88
CA ALA A 51 4.02 12.37 3.05
C ALA A 51 3.56 11.69 1.74
N LEU A 52 2.58 10.78 1.81
CA LEU A 52 1.96 10.15 0.65
C LEU A 52 1.38 11.20 -0.30
N LEU A 53 0.54 12.11 0.21
CA LEU A 53 -0.09 13.14 -0.60
C LEU A 53 0.92 14.11 -1.21
N ARG A 54 1.99 14.45 -0.49
CA ARG A 54 3.09 15.26 -1.04
C ARG A 54 3.74 14.56 -2.23
N ARG A 55 4.01 13.25 -2.13
CA ARG A 55 4.61 12.50 -3.24
C ARG A 55 3.65 12.41 -4.43
N VAL A 56 2.40 12.01 -4.21
CA VAL A 56 1.37 11.91 -5.27
C VAL A 56 1.17 13.24 -5.99
N LYS A 57 1.10 14.36 -5.26
CA LYS A 57 1.00 15.69 -5.87
C LYS A 57 2.23 16.08 -6.68
N SER A 58 3.43 15.70 -6.22
CA SER A 58 4.66 15.95 -6.96
C SER A 58 4.69 15.19 -8.28
N GLU A 59 4.25 13.93 -8.31
CA GLU A 59 4.15 13.14 -9.54
C GLU A 59 3.13 13.75 -10.51
N ALA A 60 1.98 14.19 -10.00
CA ALA A 60 0.97 14.88 -10.80
C ALA A 60 1.50 16.20 -11.40
N ALA A 61 2.25 16.98 -10.63
CA ALA A 61 2.88 18.22 -11.10
C ALA A 61 3.93 17.96 -12.20
N ASN A 62 4.53 16.76 -12.22
CA ASN A 62 5.43 16.31 -13.28
C ASN A 62 4.69 15.73 -14.50
N GLY A 63 3.36 15.88 -14.57
CA GLY A 63 2.54 15.45 -15.70
C GLY A 63 2.12 13.98 -15.69
N ARG A 64 2.45 13.23 -14.62
CA ARG A 64 2.03 11.83 -14.46
C ARG A 64 0.58 11.75 -14.01
N LYS A 65 -0.17 10.77 -14.52
CA LYS A 65 -1.56 10.51 -14.13
C LYS A 65 -1.58 9.72 -12.83
N VAL A 66 -2.20 10.29 -11.81
CA VAL A 66 -2.19 9.74 -10.46
C VAL A 66 -3.58 9.35 -9.98
N ALA A 67 -3.66 8.32 -9.16
CA ALA A 67 -4.84 7.99 -8.37
C ALA A 67 -4.46 7.84 -6.89
N LEU A 68 -5.39 8.16 -6.01
CA LEU A 68 -5.26 7.95 -4.57
C LEU A 68 -6.39 7.05 -4.08
N ILE A 69 -6.05 6.02 -3.32
CA ILE A 69 -6.97 5.04 -2.76
C ILE A 69 -6.86 5.11 -1.24
N LYS A 70 -7.99 4.97 -0.55
CA LYS A 70 -8.02 4.76 0.89
C LYS A 70 -8.96 3.61 1.24
N SER A 71 -8.74 2.97 2.39
CA SER A 71 -9.68 1.96 2.86
C SER A 71 -11.01 2.61 3.27
N SER A 72 -12.12 2.02 2.83
CA SER A 72 -13.46 2.43 3.27
C SER A 72 -13.73 2.07 4.72
N LYS A 73 -12.91 1.19 5.34
CA LYS A 73 -12.95 0.92 6.78
C LYS A 73 -12.57 2.16 7.60
N ASP A 74 -11.77 3.08 7.04
CA ASP A 74 -11.43 4.34 7.68
C ASP A 74 -12.39 5.48 7.31
N ASN A 75 -13.38 5.69 8.18
CA ASN A 75 -14.39 6.73 8.08
C ASN A 75 -14.10 7.98 8.96
N ARG A 76 -12.89 8.08 9.57
CA ARG A 76 -12.56 9.17 10.52
C ARG A 76 -12.58 10.55 9.86
N TYR A 77 -12.23 10.60 8.57
CA TYR A 77 -12.08 11.84 7.83
C TYR A 77 -12.72 11.73 6.44
N ALA A 78 -14.04 11.95 6.37
CA ALA A 78 -14.90 12.03 5.17
C ALA A 78 -14.87 10.80 4.23
N VAL A 79 -16.00 10.46 3.60
CA VAL A 79 -16.11 9.25 2.77
C VAL A 79 -15.27 9.35 1.48
N ASP A 80 -15.21 10.52 0.84
CA ASP A 80 -14.69 10.67 -0.53
C ASP A 80 -13.41 11.52 -0.66
N SER A 81 -12.71 11.77 0.45
CA SER A 81 -11.44 12.52 0.40
C SER A 81 -10.45 12.03 1.42
N VAL A 82 -9.18 11.98 1.04
CA VAL A 82 -8.09 11.94 2.03
C VAL A 82 -7.95 13.35 2.56
N VAL A 83 -8.20 13.52 3.85
CA VAL A 83 -8.05 14.79 4.56
C VAL A 83 -6.73 14.71 5.32
N THR A 84 -5.79 15.58 4.95
CA THR A 84 -4.62 15.81 5.81
C THR A 84 -5.04 16.50 7.10
N HIS A 85 -4.22 16.38 8.14
CA HIS A 85 -4.39 17.16 9.37
C HIS A 85 -4.52 18.68 9.10
N ASP A 86 -3.94 19.17 7.99
CA ASP A 86 -3.98 20.57 7.56
C ASP A 86 -5.24 20.96 6.75
N GLY A 87 -6.25 20.06 6.67
CA GLY A 87 -7.55 20.35 6.05
C GLY A 87 -7.58 20.30 4.52
N ILE A 88 -6.47 19.94 3.86
CA ILE A 88 -6.44 19.78 2.40
C ILE A 88 -7.15 18.48 2.01
N LYS A 89 -8.20 18.58 1.19
CA LYS A 89 -8.91 17.46 0.59
C LYS A 89 -8.31 17.10 -0.77
N TYR A 90 -7.95 15.84 -0.95
CA TYR A 90 -7.57 15.30 -2.25
C TYR A 90 -8.59 14.23 -2.66
N PRO A 91 -9.14 14.26 -3.90
CA PRO A 91 -10.06 13.22 -4.36
C PRO A 91 -9.42 11.84 -4.25
N CYS A 92 -10.15 10.88 -3.68
CA CYS A 92 -9.66 9.52 -3.52
C CYS A 92 -10.76 8.49 -3.74
N TRP A 93 -10.34 7.26 -4.04
CA TRP A 93 -11.20 6.09 -4.13
C TRP A 93 -11.28 5.43 -2.76
N ALA A 94 -12.42 5.55 -2.07
CA ALA A 94 -12.69 4.80 -0.86
C ALA A 94 -13.19 3.39 -1.22
N LEU A 95 -12.38 2.37 -0.91
CA LEU A 95 -12.63 1.00 -1.34
C LEU A 95 -12.52 0.00 -0.18
N PRO A 96 -13.32 -1.08 -0.18
CA PRO A 96 -13.18 -2.15 0.80
C PRO A 96 -11.99 -3.08 0.52
N ASN A 97 -11.56 -3.16 -0.74
CA ASN A 97 -10.38 -3.92 -1.22
C ASN A 97 -9.80 -3.21 -2.46
N LEU A 98 -8.54 -3.47 -2.78
CA LEU A 98 -7.85 -2.87 -3.92
C LEU A 98 -8.28 -3.49 -5.25
N GLN A 99 -8.69 -4.77 -5.29
CA GLN A 99 -9.16 -5.38 -6.54
C GLN A 99 -10.41 -4.70 -7.13
N ALA A 100 -11.26 -4.12 -6.28
CA ALA A 100 -12.40 -3.32 -6.72
C ALA A 100 -11.99 -2.03 -7.46
N PHE A 101 -10.74 -1.57 -7.31
CA PHE A 101 -10.27 -0.33 -7.92
C PHE A 101 -10.34 -0.38 -9.45
N THR A 102 -9.71 -1.38 -10.07
CA THR A 102 -9.69 -1.52 -11.53
C THR A 102 -11.09 -1.75 -12.08
N GLN A 103 -11.96 -2.48 -11.35
CA GLN A 103 -13.34 -2.72 -11.75
C GLN A 103 -14.18 -1.44 -11.76
N ARG A 104 -14.03 -0.57 -10.75
CA ARG A 104 -14.79 0.69 -10.65
C ARG A 104 -14.24 1.79 -11.56
N LEU A 105 -12.92 1.87 -11.72
CA LEU A 105 -12.29 2.87 -12.57
C LEU A 105 -12.46 2.54 -14.06
N GLY A 106 -12.51 1.25 -14.41
CA GLY A 106 -12.49 0.77 -15.79
C GLY A 106 -11.06 0.58 -16.31
N SER A 107 -10.86 -0.43 -17.16
CA SER A 107 -9.55 -0.82 -17.69
C SER A 107 -8.84 0.32 -18.42
N ASP A 108 -9.56 1.05 -19.27
CA ASP A 108 -8.97 2.10 -20.11
C ASP A 108 -8.46 3.29 -19.28
N ALA A 109 -9.18 3.63 -18.20
CA ALA A 109 -8.76 4.67 -17.29
C ALA A 109 -7.63 4.18 -16.37
N TYR A 110 -7.69 2.93 -15.89
CA TYR A 110 -6.61 2.32 -15.12
C TYR A 110 -5.28 2.25 -15.89
N ASN A 111 -5.33 1.84 -17.17
CA ASN A 111 -4.15 1.72 -18.03
C ASN A 111 -3.47 3.08 -18.29
N LYS A 112 -4.21 4.18 -18.15
CA LYS A 112 -3.67 5.53 -18.28
C LYS A 112 -2.99 6.02 -16.99
N LEU A 113 -3.18 5.37 -15.85
CA LEU A 113 -2.52 5.78 -14.61
C LEU A 113 -1.04 5.42 -14.66
N ASP A 114 -0.21 6.29 -14.11
CA ASP A 114 1.22 6.06 -13.92
C ASP A 114 1.56 5.79 -12.45
N VAL A 115 0.81 6.43 -11.52
CA VAL A 115 1.06 6.37 -10.08
C VAL A 115 -0.21 6.06 -9.29
N ILE A 116 -0.12 5.15 -8.34
CA ILE A 116 -1.21 4.79 -7.42
C ILE A 116 -0.74 4.98 -5.99
N GLY A 117 -1.34 5.94 -5.29
CA GLY A 117 -1.17 6.13 -3.85
C GLY A 117 -2.18 5.29 -3.07
N ILE A 118 -1.74 4.59 -2.02
CA ILE A 118 -2.61 3.78 -1.15
C ILE A 118 -2.41 4.26 0.29
N ASP A 119 -3.44 4.84 0.88
CA ASP A 119 -3.44 5.25 2.29
C ASP A 119 -4.14 4.22 3.18
N GLU A 120 -3.74 4.20 4.46
CA GLU A 120 -4.24 3.27 5.48
C GLU A 120 -4.13 1.80 5.03
N ALA A 121 -2.97 1.47 4.44
CA ALA A 121 -2.73 0.22 3.75
C ALA A 121 -2.87 -1.04 4.61
N GLN A 122 -2.74 -0.92 5.94
CA GLN A 122 -2.92 -2.02 6.89
C GLN A 122 -4.34 -2.62 6.88
N PHE A 123 -5.31 -1.94 6.28
CA PHE A 123 -6.70 -2.42 6.16
C PHE A 123 -6.99 -3.19 4.86
N PHE A 124 -6.02 -3.32 3.96
CA PHE A 124 -6.16 -4.04 2.70
C PHE A 124 -5.48 -5.40 2.77
N ASP A 125 -6.28 -6.45 2.90
CA ASP A 125 -5.77 -7.84 2.93
C ASP A 125 -5.14 -8.24 1.59
N ASP A 126 -5.56 -7.59 0.50
CA ASP A 126 -5.09 -7.82 -0.86
C ASP A 126 -3.93 -6.91 -1.30
N LEU A 127 -3.29 -6.21 -0.37
CA LEU A 127 -2.22 -5.26 -0.65
C LEU A 127 -1.06 -5.90 -1.44
N TYR A 128 -0.59 -7.07 -1.02
CA TYR A 128 0.55 -7.75 -1.64
C TYR A 128 0.28 -8.09 -3.10
N ASP A 129 -0.80 -8.82 -3.36
CA ASP A 129 -1.17 -9.26 -4.71
C ASP A 129 -1.43 -8.06 -5.64
N PHE A 130 -2.06 -7.01 -5.12
CA PHE A 130 -2.27 -5.78 -5.88
C PHE A 130 -0.94 -5.12 -6.26
N CYS A 131 0.01 -5.01 -5.33
CA CYS A 131 1.30 -4.36 -5.57
C CYS A 131 2.13 -5.13 -6.59
N CYS A 132 2.27 -6.45 -6.45
CA CYS A 132 2.98 -7.29 -7.42
C CYS A 132 2.37 -7.14 -8.81
N LYS A 133 1.04 -7.23 -8.92
CA LYS A 133 0.40 -7.07 -10.23
C LYS A 133 0.63 -5.68 -10.82
N ALA A 134 0.38 -4.62 -10.04
CA ALA A 134 0.42 -3.26 -10.55
C ALA A 134 1.85 -2.80 -10.88
N ALA A 135 2.85 -3.19 -10.08
CA ALA A 135 4.24 -2.82 -10.32
C ALA A 135 4.89 -3.72 -11.39
N ASP A 136 4.84 -5.04 -11.21
CA ASP A 136 5.61 -5.98 -12.05
C ASP A 136 4.97 -6.20 -13.42
N ASN A 137 3.63 -6.25 -13.48
CA ASN A 137 2.92 -6.56 -14.74
C ASN A 137 2.38 -5.31 -15.44
N ASP A 138 1.91 -4.31 -14.68
CA ASP A 138 1.26 -3.13 -15.24
C ASP A 138 2.18 -1.89 -15.29
N GLY A 139 3.43 -1.99 -14.81
CA GLY A 139 4.44 -0.93 -14.89
C GLY A 139 4.12 0.33 -14.08
N LYS A 140 3.34 0.22 -13.00
CA LYS A 140 2.87 1.37 -12.19
C LYS A 140 3.83 1.68 -11.04
N THR A 141 3.97 2.96 -10.71
CA THR A 141 4.59 3.37 -9.43
C THR A 141 3.53 3.31 -8.33
N ILE A 142 3.79 2.55 -7.27
CA ILE A 142 2.91 2.41 -6.11
C ILE A 142 3.54 3.13 -4.92
N VAL A 143 2.79 4.02 -4.27
CA VAL A 143 3.22 4.69 -3.04
C VAL A 143 2.25 4.33 -1.92
N ILE A 144 2.74 3.64 -0.90
CA ILE A 144 1.95 3.03 0.15
C ILE A 144 2.19 3.78 1.45
N ALA A 145 1.12 4.11 2.17
CA ALA A 145 1.18 4.61 3.54
C ALA A 145 0.37 3.72 4.46
N GLY A 146 0.97 3.26 5.56
CA GLY A 146 0.28 2.38 6.50
C GLY A 146 0.98 2.28 7.86
N LEU A 147 0.27 1.73 8.84
CA LEU A 147 0.87 1.37 10.12
C LEU A 147 1.76 0.14 9.95
N ASP A 148 2.99 0.19 10.48
CA ASP A 148 3.87 -0.98 10.57
C ASP A 148 3.49 -1.91 11.74
N GLY A 149 2.79 -1.38 12.75
CA GLY A 149 2.28 -2.19 13.83
C GLY A 149 0.99 -1.68 14.47
N ASP A 150 0.27 -2.62 15.09
CA ASP A 150 -0.94 -2.38 15.87
C ASP A 150 -0.62 -1.79 17.26
N TYR A 151 -1.64 -1.58 18.07
CA TYR A 151 -1.50 -1.05 19.43
C TYR A 151 -0.73 -2.00 20.39
N LEU A 152 -0.58 -3.28 20.02
CA LEU A 152 0.19 -4.30 20.73
C LEU A 152 1.61 -4.46 20.16
N ARG A 153 2.01 -3.61 19.20
CA ARG A 153 3.30 -3.64 18.49
C ARG A 153 3.51 -4.92 17.66
N ARG A 154 2.42 -5.55 17.22
CA ARG A 154 2.43 -6.67 16.27
C ARG A 154 2.24 -6.14 14.86
N SER A 155 2.61 -6.92 13.85
CA SER A 155 2.34 -6.59 12.45
C SER A 155 0.87 -6.26 12.23
N PHE A 156 0.57 -5.17 11.51
CA PHE A 156 -0.80 -4.79 11.17
C PHE A 156 -1.05 -5.01 9.68
N GLY A 157 -1.90 -5.99 9.37
CA GLY A 157 -2.24 -6.36 8.00
C GLY A 157 -0.99 -6.79 7.23
N SER A 158 -1.02 -6.59 5.91
CA SER A 158 0.03 -7.05 5.00
C SER A 158 1.09 -5.97 4.68
N VAL A 159 1.14 -4.86 5.43
CA VAL A 159 2.06 -3.73 5.13
C VAL A 159 3.52 -4.15 5.20
N LEU A 160 3.89 -4.99 6.18
CA LEU A 160 5.27 -5.46 6.33
C LEU A 160 5.66 -6.48 5.26
N ASP A 161 4.68 -7.19 4.68
CA ASP A 161 4.91 -8.16 3.61
C ASP A 161 5.35 -7.48 2.30
N ILE A 162 5.15 -6.17 2.18
CA ILE A 162 5.60 -5.38 1.03
C ILE A 162 7.09 -5.02 1.12
N ILE A 163 7.67 -4.97 2.32
CA ILE A 163 9.06 -4.54 2.52
C ILE A 163 10.06 -5.30 1.63
N PRO A 164 9.98 -6.64 1.48
CA PRO A 164 10.90 -7.40 0.63
C PRO A 164 10.85 -7.05 -0.86
N ILE A 165 9.73 -6.50 -1.34
CA ILE A 165 9.50 -6.14 -2.76
C ILE A 165 9.51 -4.63 -2.98
N ALA A 166 9.84 -3.83 -1.96
CA ALA A 166 9.83 -2.38 -2.04
C ALA A 166 11.18 -1.83 -2.52
N ASP A 167 11.13 -0.91 -3.47
CA ASP A 167 12.28 -0.11 -3.91
C ASP A 167 12.73 0.87 -2.83
N THR A 168 11.80 1.39 -2.03
CA THR A 168 12.13 2.25 -0.88
C THR A 168 11.22 2.00 0.31
N VAL A 169 11.78 2.05 1.51
CA VAL A 169 11.02 2.00 2.77
C VAL A 169 11.40 3.19 3.64
N THR A 170 10.41 4.01 3.99
CA THR A 170 10.57 5.18 4.86
C THR A 170 9.77 4.98 6.14
N LYS A 171 10.45 4.89 7.29
CA LYS A 171 9.79 4.84 8.60
C LYS A 171 9.77 6.23 9.23
N LEU A 172 8.59 6.84 9.27
CA LEU A 172 8.35 8.11 9.94
C LEU A 172 8.22 7.92 11.45
N THR A 173 8.51 8.98 12.20
CA THR A 173 8.37 9.02 13.65
C THR A 173 7.44 10.16 14.03
N ALA A 174 6.62 9.94 15.05
CA ALA A 174 5.81 11.00 15.66
C ALA A 174 6.58 11.67 16.83
N ARG A 175 5.94 12.61 17.52
CA ARG A 175 6.43 13.16 18.79
C ARG A 175 5.66 12.53 19.94
N CYS A 176 6.38 11.91 20.87
CA CYS A 176 5.80 11.22 22.02
C CYS A 176 5.03 12.20 22.92
N GLU A 177 3.76 11.90 23.20
CA GLU A 177 2.92 12.75 24.05
C GLU A 177 3.32 12.70 25.53
N GLN A 178 4.00 11.63 25.97
CA GLN A 178 4.42 11.48 27.37
C GLN A 178 5.75 12.15 27.68
N CYS A 179 6.72 12.10 26.76
CA CYS A 179 8.09 12.55 27.03
C CYS A 179 8.68 13.51 25.98
N GLY A 180 7.95 13.83 24.92
CA GLY A 180 8.36 14.79 23.88
C GLY A 180 9.45 14.30 22.92
N ARG A 181 10.03 13.10 23.14
CA ARG A 181 11.02 12.46 22.24
C ARG A 181 10.36 11.86 20.99
N LYS A 182 11.16 11.27 20.10
CA LYS A 182 10.62 10.50 18.95
C LYS A 182 9.72 9.37 19.44
N ALA A 183 8.57 9.24 18.83
CA ALA A 183 7.62 8.16 19.03
C ALA A 183 7.66 7.19 17.85
N PHE A 184 7.72 5.90 18.19
CA PHE A 184 7.80 4.81 17.23
C PHE A 184 6.56 3.91 17.28
N PHE A 185 5.73 4.05 18.31
CA PHE A 185 4.58 3.18 18.56
C PHE A 185 3.32 3.99 18.77
N THR A 186 2.19 3.33 18.55
CA THR A 186 0.85 3.84 18.89
C THR A 186 0.41 3.14 20.17
N LEU A 187 0.04 3.91 21.21
CA LEU A 187 -0.60 3.38 22.40
C LEU A 187 -2.12 3.60 22.30
N ARG A 188 -2.91 2.57 22.62
CA ARG A 188 -4.34 2.70 22.90
C ARG A 188 -4.54 3.11 24.37
N LYS A 189 -5.30 4.17 24.61
CA LYS A 189 -5.58 4.73 25.94
C LYS A 189 -6.76 4.05 26.64
N THR A 190 -7.60 3.36 25.88
CA THR A 190 -8.87 2.77 26.34
C THR A 190 -8.75 1.25 26.48
N ALA A 191 -9.75 0.62 27.11
CA ALA A 191 -9.69 -0.80 27.51
C ALA A 191 -10.18 -1.79 26.44
N GLU A 192 -10.69 -1.33 25.30
CA GLU A 192 -11.15 -2.19 24.23
C GLU A 192 -9.99 -3.00 23.65
N THR A 193 -10.25 -4.27 23.35
CA THR A 193 -9.22 -5.25 22.95
C THR A 193 -9.19 -5.54 21.44
N GLN A 194 -10.21 -5.09 20.69
CA GLN A 194 -10.32 -5.31 19.24
C GLN A 194 -9.13 -4.70 18.50
N THR A 195 -8.49 -5.42 17.57
CA THR A 195 -7.34 -4.88 16.83
C THR A 195 -7.72 -3.68 15.97
N GLU A 196 -8.79 -3.82 15.17
CA GLU A 196 -9.35 -2.75 14.35
C GLU A 196 -10.37 -1.94 15.17
N LEU A 197 -9.93 -0.83 15.78
CA LEU A 197 -10.82 0.17 16.37
C LEU A 197 -10.52 1.52 15.71
N ILE A 198 -11.47 1.99 14.90
CA ILE A 198 -11.34 3.20 14.08
C ILE A 198 -11.60 4.43 14.96
N ALA A 199 -10.52 5.07 15.41
CA ALA A 199 -10.58 6.26 16.25
C ALA A 199 -9.35 7.16 16.06
N GLY A 200 -9.40 8.36 16.65
CA GLY A 200 -8.38 9.39 16.54
C GLY A 200 -7.58 9.56 17.82
N ALA A 201 -7.22 10.82 18.11
CA ALA A 201 -6.43 11.21 19.28
C ALA A 201 -7.18 11.05 20.61
N ASP A 202 -8.49 10.81 20.58
CA ASP A 202 -9.31 10.48 21.75
C ASP A 202 -8.98 9.09 22.31
N VAL A 203 -8.70 8.12 21.43
CA VAL A 203 -8.41 6.73 21.78
C VAL A 203 -6.91 6.39 21.71
N TYR A 204 -6.17 7.00 20.80
CA TYR A 204 -4.77 6.66 20.55
C TYR A 204 -3.82 7.83 20.82
N MET A 205 -2.57 7.51 21.19
CA MET A 205 -1.49 8.48 21.28
C MET A 205 -0.14 7.90 20.83
N PRO A 206 0.77 8.71 20.27
CA PRO A 206 2.11 8.27 19.88
C PRO A 206 3.02 8.20 21.11
N VAL A 207 3.77 7.09 21.25
CA VAL A 207 4.72 6.86 22.34
C VAL A 207 6.07 6.33 21.84
N SER A 208 7.10 6.54 22.65
CA SER A 208 8.49 6.10 22.40
C SER A 208 8.67 4.60 22.56
#